data_AF-A0A7S0MRD8-F1
#
_entry.id   AF-A0A7S0MRD8-F1
#
_cell.length_a   1.000
_cell.length_b   1.000
_cell.length_c   1.000
_cell.angle_alpha   90.00
_cell.angle_beta   90.00
_cell.angle_gamma   90.00
#
_symmetry.space_group_name_H-M   'P 1'
#
loop_
_entity.id
_entity.type
_entity.pdbx_description
1 polymer ?
#
loop_
_entity_poly.entity_id
_entity_poly.type
_entity_poly.pdbx_seq_one_letter_code
_entity_poly.pdbx_strand_id
1 'polypeptide(L)'
;AWARKMRGRGGKPPAGQDWTFSAWAFLGTFLAMLALAATNDALKRVGYNGGRLVVILGSLGALATLLFAAPASPLVQPRNVFGAHLIAAAVAILVDYVTSPYYAPIL
;
A
#
# COMPACT_ATOMS: atom_id res chain seq x y z
N ALA A 1 -20.48 -10.58 -18.69
CA ALA A 1 -21.17 -9.88 -17.57
C ALA A 1 -20.41 -8.63 -17.09
N TRP A 2 -19.09 -8.72 -16.84
CA TRP A 2 -18.26 -7.61 -16.34
C TRP A 2 -18.15 -6.40 -17.28
N ALA A 3 -18.05 -6.60 -18.60
CA ALA A 3 -18.01 -5.50 -19.57
C ALA A 3 -19.25 -4.57 -19.51
N ARG A 4 -20.43 -5.09 -19.14
CA ARG A 4 -21.64 -4.28 -18.93
C ARG A 4 -21.59 -3.44 -17.65
N LYS A 5 -20.82 -3.86 -16.63
CA LYS A 5 -20.63 -3.11 -15.38
C LYS A 5 -19.79 -1.85 -15.58
N MET A 6 -18.84 -1.89 -16.52
CA MET A 6 -17.98 -0.75 -16.88
C MET A 6 -18.72 0.36 -17.66
N ARG A 7 -19.91 0.08 -18.22
CA ARG A 7 -20.74 1.09 -18.91
C ARG A 7 -21.44 2.06 -17.93
N GLY A 8 -21.24 1.89 -16.62
CA GLY A 8 -21.92 2.65 -15.58
C GLY A 8 -23.36 2.18 -15.37
N ARG A 9 -23.86 2.28 -14.14
CA ARG A 9 -25.31 2.22 -13.90
C ARG A 9 -25.87 3.57 -14.32
N GLY A 10 -26.57 3.62 -15.46
CA GLY A 10 -27.14 4.85 -16.01
C GLY A 10 -27.75 5.73 -14.92
N GLY A 11 -27.17 6.92 -14.77
CA GLY A 11 -27.40 7.86 -13.67
C GLY A 11 -26.39 8.99 -13.75
N LYS A 12 -26.65 10.10 -13.07
CA LYS A 12 -25.72 11.23 -13.02
C LYS A 12 -24.46 10.78 -12.26
N PRO A 13 -23.25 10.85 -12.84
CA PRO A 13 -22.03 10.49 -12.12
C PRO A 13 -21.88 11.37 -10.87
N PRO A 14 -21.21 10.87 -9.82
CA PRO A 14 -20.82 11.72 -8.69
C PRO A 14 -20.11 12.96 -9.21
N ALA A 15 -20.31 14.10 -8.55
CA ALA A 15 -19.55 15.30 -8.88
C ALA A 15 -18.05 14.96 -8.87
N GLY A 16 -17.34 15.36 -9.93
CA GLY A 16 -15.91 15.17 -10.01
C GLY A 16 -15.22 15.84 -8.82
N GLN A 17 -14.10 15.27 -8.39
CA GLN A 17 -13.28 15.94 -7.39
C GLN A 17 -12.69 17.23 -7.96
N ASP A 18 -12.58 18.23 -7.10
CA ASP A 18 -11.94 19.48 -7.43
C ASP A 18 -10.48 19.28 -7.86
N TRP A 19 -10.00 20.14 -8.76
CA TRP A 19 -8.62 20.06 -9.27
C TRP A 19 -7.60 20.34 -8.19
N THR A 20 -7.88 21.28 -7.28
CA THR A 20 -7.00 21.57 -6.14
C THR A 20 -6.92 20.37 -5.21
N PHE A 21 -8.05 19.70 -4.94
CA PHE A 21 -8.05 18.45 -4.18
C PHE A 21 -7.18 17.38 -4.85
N SER A 22 -7.33 17.20 -6.17
CA SER A 22 -6.56 16.22 -6.93
C SER A 22 -5.05 16.52 -6.90
N ALA A 23 -4.67 17.80 -6.98
CA ALA A 23 -3.27 18.24 -6.86
C ALA A 23 -2.69 17.94 -5.48
N TRP A 24 -3.44 18.19 -4.40
CA TRP A 24 -3.03 17.83 -3.04
C TRP A 24 -2.94 16.32 -2.83
N ALA A 25 -3.88 15.55 -3.39
CA ALA A 25 -3.86 14.10 -3.31
C ALA A 25 -2.65 13.51 -4.04
N PHE A 26 -2.32 14.06 -5.21
CA PHE A 26 -1.11 13.72 -5.96
C PHE A 26 0.15 14.06 -5.15
N LEU A 27 0.26 15.29 -4.63
CA LEU A 27 1.42 15.72 -3.88
C LEU A 27 1.63 14.88 -2.62
N GLY A 28 0.56 14.59 -1.86
CA GLY A 28 0.62 13.73 -0.69
C GLY A 28 1.09 12.32 -1.02
N THR A 29 0.53 11.71 -2.08
CA THR A 29 0.95 10.38 -2.55
C THR A 29 2.40 10.37 -3.00
N PHE A 30 2.80 11.39 -3.78
CA PHE A 30 4.16 11.52 -4.29
C PHE A 30 5.18 11.63 -3.15
N LEU A 31 4.92 12.49 -2.16
CA LEU A 31 5.78 12.65 -0.99
C LEU A 31 5.84 11.36 -0.15
N ALA A 32 4.73 10.64 0.00
CA ALA A 32 4.73 9.35 0.69
C ALA A 32 5.57 8.28 -0.04
N MET A 33 5.46 8.21 -1.37
CA MET A 33 6.29 7.32 -2.19
C MET A 33 7.77 7.72 -2.15
N LEU A 34 8.07 9.02 -2.14
CA LEU A 34 9.43 9.54 -2.02
C LEU A 34 10.05 9.15 -0.66
N ALA A 35 9.29 9.30 0.42
CA ALA A 35 9.72 8.89 1.75
C ALA A 35 9.99 7.37 1.79
N LEU A 36 9.10 6.56 1.23
CA LEU A 36 9.27 5.11 1.14
C LEU A 36 10.53 4.72 0.35
N ALA A 37 10.78 5.39 -0.80
CA ALA A 37 11.98 5.18 -1.60
C ALA A 37 13.25 5.55 -0.83
N ALA A 38 13.23 6.68 -0.11
CA ALA A 38 14.34 7.12 0.73
C ALA A 38 14.62 6.16 1.90
N THR A 39 13.58 5.66 2.57
CA THR A 39 13.72 4.64 3.62
C THR A 39 14.33 3.36 3.07
N ASN A 40 13.90 2.91 1.89
CA ASN A 40 14.51 1.74 1.27
C ASN A 40 15.99 1.97 0.92
N ASP A 41 16.37 3.14 0.41
CA ASP A 41 17.77 3.45 0.13
C ASP A 41 18.60 3.52 1.42
N ALA A 42 18.05 4.11 2.48
CA ALA A 42 18.67 4.13 3.80
C ALA A 42 18.90 2.69 4.32
N LEU A 43 17.92 1.80 4.19
CA LEU A 43 18.04 0.40 4.60
C LEU A 43 19.14 -0.35 3.84
N LYS A 44 19.28 -0.09 2.54
CA LYS A 44 20.38 -0.67 1.73
C LYS A 44 21.75 -0.23 2.24
N ARG A 45 21.90 1.03 2.66
CA ARG A 45 23.16 1.58 3.18
C ARG A 45 23.60 0.91 4.49
N VAL A 46 22.66 0.45 5.31
CA VAL A 46 22.94 -0.32 6.55
C VAL A 46 23.08 -1.83 6.32
N GLY A 47 23.20 -2.27 5.05
CA GLY A 47 23.51 -3.66 4.70
C GLY A 47 22.29 -4.54 4.41
N TYR A 48 21.08 -3.98 4.38
CA TYR A 48 19.87 -4.74 4.05
C TYR A 48 19.68 -4.83 2.52
N ASN A 49 20.04 -5.96 1.92
CA ASN A 49 19.94 -6.22 0.48
C ASN A 49 18.67 -7.00 0.06
N GLY A 50 17.59 -6.90 0.82
CA GLY A 50 16.34 -7.63 0.55
C GLY A 50 15.67 -7.20 -0.76
N GLY A 51 15.76 -8.03 -1.81
CA GLY A 51 15.27 -7.76 -3.17
C GLY A 51 13.74 -7.70 -3.39
N ARG A 52 12.92 -7.58 -2.35
CA ARG A 52 11.43 -7.63 -2.44
C ARG A 52 10.75 -6.27 -2.64
N LEU A 53 11.52 -5.24 -2.99
CA LEU A 53 11.06 -3.85 -3.01
C LEU A 53 9.87 -3.58 -3.95
N VAL A 54 9.79 -4.30 -5.08
CA VAL A 54 8.75 -4.09 -6.10
C VAL A 54 7.34 -4.39 -5.55
N VAL A 55 7.20 -5.45 -4.74
CA VAL A 55 5.90 -5.85 -4.16
C VAL A 55 5.43 -4.84 -3.09
N ILE A 56 6.39 -4.29 -2.34
CA ILE A 56 6.14 -3.29 -1.30
C ILE A 56 5.74 -1.95 -1.94
N LEU A 57 6.42 -1.53 -3.01
CA LEU A 57 6.09 -0.31 -3.74
C LEU A 57 4.68 -0.38 -4.35
N GLY A 58 4.29 -1.50 -4.94
CA GLY A 58 2.96 -1.67 -5.53
C GLY A 58 1.82 -1.59 -4.49
N SER A 59 1.96 -2.34 -3.39
CA SER A 59 0.95 -2.37 -2.32
C SER A 59 0.87 -1.05 -1.55
N LEU A 60 2.00 -0.45 -1.18
CA LEU A 60 2.03 0.85 -0.51
C LEU A 60 1.65 2.00 -1.44
N GLY A 61 1.90 1.90 -2.75
CA GLY A 61 1.45 2.88 -3.76
C GLY A 61 -0.07 2.97 -3.86
N ALA A 62 -0.73 1.81 -3.93
CA ALA A 62 -2.19 1.74 -3.92
C ALA A 62 -2.79 2.26 -2.59
N LEU A 63 -2.15 1.96 -1.46
CA LEU A 63 -2.58 2.46 -0.16
C LEU A 63 -2.41 3.98 -0.06
N ALA A 64 -1.26 4.53 -0.43
CA ALA A 64 -0.98 5.96 -0.34
C ALA A 64 -1.96 6.76 -1.21
N THR A 65 -2.17 6.34 -2.47
CA THR A 65 -3.16 6.97 -3.35
C THR A 65 -4.55 6.94 -2.73
N LEU A 66 -4.97 5.82 -2.14
CA LEU A 66 -6.28 5.73 -1.48
C LEU A 66 -6.37 6.64 -0.24
N LEU A 67 -5.29 6.73 0.54
CA LEU A 67 -5.23 7.55 1.76
C LEU A 67 -5.45 9.04 1.44
N PHE A 68 -4.80 9.52 0.38
CA PHE A 68 -4.83 10.94 0.00
C PHE A 68 -5.97 11.29 -0.95
N ALA A 69 -6.36 10.40 -1.86
CA ALA A 69 -7.44 10.66 -2.83
C ALA A 69 -8.84 10.39 -2.27
N ALA A 70 -8.97 9.52 -1.26
CA ALA A 70 -10.26 9.17 -0.67
C ALA A 70 -10.19 9.01 0.86
N PRO A 71 -9.79 10.05 1.63
CA PRO A 71 -9.58 9.95 3.08
C PRO A 71 -10.85 9.58 3.86
N ALA A 72 -12.03 9.97 3.36
CA ALA A 72 -13.33 9.64 3.97
C ALA A 72 -13.78 8.19 3.68
N SER A 73 -13.01 7.43 2.90
CA SER A 73 -13.36 6.05 2.55
C SER A 73 -13.33 5.14 3.79
N PRO A 74 -14.31 4.23 3.95
CA PRO A 74 -14.29 3.25 5.03
C PRO A 74 -13.06 2.33 4.97
N LEU A 75 -12.42 2.19 3.80
CA LEU A 75 -11.21 1.40 3.61
C LEU A 75 -9.96 2.04 4.24
N VAL A 76 -9.96 3.36 4.38
CA VAL A 76 -8.82 4.18 4.85
C VAL A 76 -8.85 4.38 6.36
N GLN A 77 -9.87 3.85 7.04
CA GLN A 77 -9.97 3.96 8.49
C GLN A 77 -8.67 3.46 9.16
N PRO A 78 -8.12 4.17 10.17
CA PRO A 78 -6.81 3.85 10.75
C PRO A 78 -6.71 2.40 11.20
N ARG A 79 -7.79 1.85 11.76
CA ARG A 79 -7.88 0.43 12.14
C ARG A 79 -7.65 -0.54 10.99
N ASN A 80 -8.12 -0.21 9.79
CA ASN A 80 -7.97 -1.06 8.61
C ASN A 80 -6.54 -0.96 8.07
N VAL A 81 -5.96 0.23 8.08
CA VAL A 81 -4.59 0.44 7.61
C VAL A 81 -3.60 -0.23 8.57
N PHE A 82 -3.55 0.18 9.84
CA PHE A 82 -2.60 -0.40 10.80
C PHE A 82 -2.88 -1.88 11.07
N GLY A 83 -4.15 -2.26 11.24
CA GLY A 83 -4.53 -3.64 11.51
C GLY A 83 -4.14 -4.58 10.38
N ALA A 84 -4.42 -4.22 9.12
CA ALA A 84 -4.05 -5.06 7.99
C ALA A 84 -2.53 -5.22 7.86
N HIS A 85 -1.75 -4.16 8.10
CA HIS A 85 -0.29 -4.24 8.01
C HIS A 85 0.32 -5.04 9.17
N LEU A 86 -0.20 -4.89 10.40
CA LEU A 86 0.24 -5.68 11.55
C LEU A 86 -0.04 -7.17 11.35
N ILE A 87 -1.25 -7.52 10.89
CA ILE A 87 -1.62 -8.92 10.60
C ILE A 87 -0.74 -9.45 9.46
N ALA A 88 -0.57 -8.69 8.38
CA ALA A 88 0.28 -9.09 7.25
C ALA A 88 1.74 -9.31 7.68
N ALA A 89 2.29 -8.43 8.54
CA ALA A 89 3.63 -8.59 9.08
C ALA A 89 3.74 -9.82 9.97
N ALA A 90 2.77 -10.06 10.86
CA ALA A 90 2.75 -11.23 11.73
C ALA A 90 2.72 -12.54 10.93
N VAL A 91 1.87 -12.62 9.91
CA VAL A 91 1.81 -13.78 9.01
C VAL A 91 3.10 -13.93 8.21
N ALA A 92 3.68 -12.84 7.70
CA ALA A 92 4.94 -12.90 6.97
C ALA A 92 6.10 -13.42 7.83
N ILE A 93 6.20 -12.96 9.10
CA ILE A 93 7.20 -13.45 10.05
C ILE A 93 6.97 -14.93 10.39
N LEU A 94 5.72 -15.34 10.60
CA LEU A 94 5.40 -16.75 10.88
C LEU A 94 5.79 -17.66 9.72
N VAL A 95 5.47 -17.26 8.49
CA VAL A 95 5.84 -18.03 7.28
C VAL A 95 7.35 -18.09 7.14
N ASP A 96 8.05 -16.97 7.28
CA ASP A 96 9.51 -16.91 7.23
C ASP A 96 10.15 -17.81 8.30
N TYR A 97 9.61 -17.81 9.52
CA TYR A 97 10.09 -18.66 10.61
C TYR A 97 9.95 -20.16 10.30
N VAL A 98 8.83 -20.58 9.69
CA VAL A 98 8.60 -22.00 9.35
C VAL A 98 9.40 -22.44 8.12
N THR A 99 9.58 -21.56 7.13
CA THR A 99 10.20 -21.94 5.84
C THR A 99 11.69 -21.61 5.73
N SER A 100 12.22 -20.74 6.59
CA SER A 100 13.61 -20.34 6.50
C SER A 100 14.53 -21.50 6.92
N PRO A 101 15.49 -21.91 6.07
CA PRO A 101 16.46 -22.96 6.38
C PRO A 101 17.35 -22.63 7.58
N TYR A 102 17.35 -21.37 8.03
CA TYR A 102 18.05 -20.93 9.24
C TYR A 102 17.44 -21.53 10.53
N TYR A 103 16.13 -21.78 10.55
CA TYR A 103 15.41 -22.38 11.69
C TYR A 103 15.08 -23.87 11.49
N ALA A 104 15.23 -24.39 10.27
CA ALA A 104 15.07 -25.80 9.96
C ALA A 104 15.89 -26.79 10.84
N PRO A 105 17.09 -26.47 11.37
CA PRO A 105 17.80 -27.41 12.25
C PRO A 105 17.27 -27.47 13.69
N ILE A 106 16.27 -26.67 14.08
CA ILE A 106 15.70 -26.63 15.44
C ILE A 106 14.36 -27.41 15.53
N LEU A 107 13.76 -27.77 14.39
CA LEU A 107 12.59 -28.67 14.27
C LEU A 107 13.03 -30.07 13.84
#